data_AF-A0A368XH02-F1
#
_entry.id   AF-A0A368XH02-F1
#
_cell.length_a   1.000
_cell.length_b   1.000
_cell.length_c   1.000
_cell.angle_alpha   90.00
_cell.angle_beta   90.00
_cell.angle_gamma   90.00
#
_symmetry.space_group_name_H-M   'P 1'
#
loop_
_entity.id
_entity.type
_entity.pdbx_description
1 polymer ?
#
loop_
_entity_poly.entity_id
_entity_poly.type
_entity_poly.pdbx_seq_one_letter_code
_entity_poly.pdbx_strand_id
1 'polypeptide(L)'
;MAVGLQDAVMLRKCAYKVLGWCRFGALLMVATLCLSRFSTQSTDGLPTLAAALLTVFAATTSLLYNRARAYSAGPLQRRTLHAAEQCLRATLLLVVGVSAASAVLYWLPDQSGRFFTSKDGDSLVALVLTAPAVMLLAFSGWLYVGALQTLLPNMITPLRTRIRYRRELERRRVKSSTDLGEKARSTTKDV
;
A
#
# COMPACT_ATOMS: atom_id res chain seq x y z
N MET A 1 20.75 6.49 25.87
CA MET A 1 19.63 7.43 25.65
C MET A 1 18.38 6.63 25.30
N ALA A 2 17.43 6.51 26.22
CA ALA A 2 16.20 5.77 25.99
C ALA A 2 15.25 6.66 25.18
N VAL A 3 15.21 6.47 23.86
CA VAL A 3 14.13 7.01 23.02
C VAL A 3 12.81 6.64 23.69
N GLY A 4 12.04 7.66 24.03
CA GLY A 4 10.85 7.51 24.86
C GLY A 4 9.84 6.62 24.16
N LEU A 5 9.08 5.86 24.94
CA LEU A 5 7.95 5.08 24.42
C LEU A 5 7.00 5.98 23.60
N GLN A 6 6.81 7.23 24.02
CA GLN A 6 6.04 8.24 23.31
C GLN A 6 6.60 8.53 21.91
N ASP A 7 7.92 8.63 21.76
CA ASP A 7 8.57 8.89 20.47
C ASP A 7 8.31 7.75 19.49
N ALA A 8 8.38 6.49 19.96
CA ALA A 8 8.09 5.32 19.12
C ALA A 8 6.62 5.28 18.66
N VAL A 9 5.67 5.70 19.52
CA VAL A 9 4.26 5.80 19.17
C VAL A 9 4.00 6.94 18.19
N MET A 10 4.63 8.11 18.41
CA MET A 10 4.54 9.26 17.51
C MET A 10 5.12 8.94 16.13
N LEU A 11 6.28 8.30 16.08
CA LEU A 11 6.92 7.86 14.84
C LEU A 11 6.01 6.88 14.07
N ARG A 12 5.35 5.96 14.78
CA ARG A 12 4.41 5.01 14.18
C ARG A 12 3.20 5.73 13.58
N LYS A 13 2.60 6.68 14.31
CA LYS A 13 1.48 7.50 13.81
C LYS A 13 1.90 8.34 12.61
N CYS A 14 3.10 8.92 12.65
CA CYS A 14 3.69 9.67 11.55
C CYS A 14 3.86 8.78 10.31
N ALA A 15 4.45 7.60 10.45
CA ALA A 15 4.62 6.65 9.35
C ALA A 15 3.28 6.24 8.72
N TYR A 16 2.24 5.98 9.52
CA TYR A 16 0.90 5.68 8.98
C TYR A 16 0.31 6.86 8.21
N LYS A 17 0.45 8.09 8.72
CA LYS A 17 -0.03 9.29 8.02
C LYS A 17 0.73 9.48 6.72
N VAL A 18 2.06 9.46 6.75
CA VAL A 18 2.91 9.62 5.56
C VAL A 18 2.60 8.56 4.51
N LEU A 19 2.48 7.28 4.89
CA LEU A 19 2.09 6.23 3.95
C LEU A 19 0.67 6.40 3.40
N GLY A 20 -0.26 6.95 4.20
CA GLY A 20 -1.58 7.34 3.73
C GLY A 20 -1.52 8.44 2.66
N TRP A 21 -0.70 9.48 2.89
CA TRP A 21 -0.44 10.53 1.90
C TRP A 21 0.25 9.98 0.66
N CYS A 22 1.21 9.07 0.78
CA CYS A 22 1.84 8.40 -0.35
C CYS A 22 0.83 7.59 -1.17
N ARG A 23 -0.11 6.91 -0.51
CA ARG A 23 -1.16 6.14 -1.18
C ARG A 23 -2.10 7.04 -1.99
N PHE A 24 -2.49 8.18 -1.43
CA PHE A 24 -3.28 9.19 -2.13
C PHE A 24 -2.48 9.86 -3.26
N GLY A 25 -1.22 10.21 -2.99
CA GLY A 25 -0.30 10.78 -3.97
C GLY A 25 -0.03 9.85 -5.14
N ALA A 26 0.08 8.54 -4.92
CA ALA A 26 0.22 7.55 -5.99
C ALA A 26 -1.01 7.52 -6.91
N LEU A 27 -2.23 7.59 -6.35
CA LEU A 27 -3.45 7.70 -7.14
C LEU A 27 -3.49 9.00 -7.96
N LEU A 28 -3.14 10.13 -7.34
CA LEU A 28 -3.10 11.42 -8.01
C LEU A 28 -2.02 11.48 -9.11
N MET A 29 -0.85 10.88 -8.87
CA MET A 29 0.22 10.80 -9.84
C MET A 29 -0.18 9.94 -11.05
N VAL A 30 -0.80 8.78 -10.82
CA VAL A 30 -1.32 7.94 -11.90
C VAL A 30 -2.40 8.68 -12.68
N ALA A 31 -3.34 9.34 -11.99
CA ALA A 31 -4.38 10.14 -12.64
C ALA A 31 -3.78 11.28 -13.48
N THR A 32 -2.84 12.05 -12.94
CA THR A 32 -2.20 13.16 -13.66
C THR A 32 -1.33 12.69 -14.83
N LEU A 33 -0.58 11.59 -14.68
CA LEU A 33 0.16 10.98 -15.78
C LEU A 33 -0.78 10.49 -16.89
N CYS A 34 -1.89 9.86 -16.53
CA CYS A 34 -2.90 9.44 -17.50
C CYS A 34 -3.49 10.66 -18.22
N LEU A 35 -3.99 11.67 -17.50
CA LEU A 35 -4.54 12.90 -18.10
C LEU A 35 -3.54 13.61 -19.01
N SER A 36 -2.28 13.77 -18.56
CA SER A 36 -1.22 14.42 -19.35
C SER A 36 -0.90 13.64 -20.63
N ARG A 37 -0.92 12.30 -20.57
CA ARG A 37 -0.62 11.45 -21.72
C ARG A 37 -1.79 11.34 -22.70
N PHE A 38 -3.04 11.35 -22.22
CA PHE A 38 -4.21 11.52 -23.10
C PHE A 38 -4.18 12.86 -23.84
N SER A 39 -3.77 13.93 -23.16
CA SER A 39 -3.69 15.26 -23.78
C SER A 39 -2.60 15.36 -24.86
N THR A 40 -1.56 14.53 -24.80
CA THR A 40 -0.39 14.64 -25.68
C THR A 40 -0.32 13.53 -26.74
N GLN A 41 -1.14 12.48 -26.62
CA GLN A 41 -1.12 11.26 -27.46
C GLN A 41 0.26 10.58 -27.58
N SER A 42 1.26 11.00 -26.81
CA SER A 42 2.61 10.43 -26.81
C SER A 42 2.68 9.29 -25.81
N THR A 43 3.01 8.09 -26.30
CA THR A 43 3.23 6.90 -25.48
C THR A 43 4.69 6.74 -25.03
N ASP A 44 5.55 7.70 -25.35
CA ASP A 44 6.99 7.63 -25.10
C ASP A 44 7.31 7.58 -23.60
N GLY A 45 7.96 6.49 -23.17
CA GLY A 45 8.41 6.28 -21.79
C GLY A 45 7.43 5.56 -20.86
N LEU A 46 6.20 5.26 -21.30
CA LEU A 46 5.29 4.35 -20.57
C LEU A 46 5.89 2.94 -20.36
N PRO A 47 6.48 2.28 -21.37
CA PRO A 47 7.02 0.93 -21.18
C PRO A 47 8.22 0.92 -20.22
N THR A 48 9.07 1.94 -20.23
CA THR A 48 10.22 2.04 -19.32
C THR A 48 9.77 2.29 -17.88
N LEU A 49 8.77 3.17 -17.68
CA LEU A 49 8.16 3.38 -16.37
C LEU A 49 7.50 2.10 -15.85
N ALA A 50 6.71 1.41 -16.69
CA ALA A 50 6.06 0.17 -16.33
C ALA A 50 7.06 -0.92 -15.94
N ALA A 51 8.16 -1.06 -16.70
CA ALA A 51 9.24 -1.98 -16.37
C ALA A 51 9.94 -1.61 -15.04
N ALA A 52 10.18 -0.32 -14.78
CA ALA A 52 10.74 0.13 -13.53
C ALA A 52 9.81 -0.16 -12.34
N LEU A 53 8.51 0.08 -12.48
CA LEU A 53 7.53 -0.26 -11.44
C LEU A 53 7.45 -1.78 -11.21
N LEU A 54 7.45 -2.56 -12.29
CA LEU A 54 7.44 -4.02 -12.22
C LEU A 54 8.67 -4.55 -11.48
N THR A 55 9.87 -4.04 -11.78
CA THR A 55 11.10 -4.47 -11.10
C THR A 55 11.07 -4.13 -9.61
N VAL A 56 10.59 -2.95 -9.23
CA VAL A 56 10.41 -2.58 -7.82
C VAL A 56 9.41 -3.50 -7.12
N PHE A 57 8.27 -3.77 -7.75
CA PHE A 57 7.23 -4.63 -7.18
C PHE A 57 7.71 -6.09 -7.05
N ALA A 58 8.40 -6.61 -8.05
CA ALA A 58 8.97 -7.94 -8.03
C ALA A 58 10.08 -8.06 -6.97
N ALA A 59 11.01 -7.10 -6.91
CA ALA A 59 12.11 -7.09 -5.95
C ALA A 59 11.60 -7.03 -4.51
N THR A 60 10.62 -6.17 -4.23
CA THR A 60 10.02 -6.07 -2.89
C THR A 60 9.22 -7.31 -2.54
N THR A 61 8.44 -7.89 -3.46
CA THR A 61 7.73 -9.15 -3.24
C THR A 61 8.70 -10.28 -2.89
N SER A 62 9.80 -10.41 -3.65
CA SER A 62 10.87 -11.39 -3.40
C SER A 62 11.52 -11.18 -2.03
N LEU A 63 11.85 -9.94 -1.68
CA LEU A 63 12.46 -9.60 -0.39
C LEU A 63 11.52 -9.94 0.79
N LEU A 64 10.23 -9.62 0.67
CA LEU A 64 9.23 -9.94 1.70
C LEU A 64 9.04 -11.45 1.85
N TYR A 65 9.03 -12.19 0.75
CA TYR A 65 8.91 -13.63 0.76
C TYR A 65 10.13 -14.31 1.40
N ASN A 66 11.35 -13.89 1.01
CA ASN A 66 12.59 -14.38 1.61
C ASN A 66 12.66 -14.08 3.10
N ARG A 67 12.23 -12.87 3.49
CA ARG A 67 12.17 -12.47 4.90
C ARG A 67 11.12 -13.27 5.68
N ALA A 68 9.97 -13.58 5.08
CA ALA A 68 8.95 -14.42 5.69
C ALA A 68 9.46 -15.85 5.94
N ARG A 69 10.30 -16.39 5.05
CA ARG A 69 10.95 -17.69 5.25
C ARG A 69 11.98 -17.70 6.37
N ALA A 70 12.66 -16.57 6.59
CA ALA A 70 13.64 -16.43 7.67
C ALA A 70 13.01 -16.35 9.07
N TYR A 71 11.70 -16.05 9.18
CA TYR A 71 11.02 -16.00 10.47
C TYR A 71 10.56 -17.38 10.94
N SER A 72 10.67 -17.61 12.25
CA SER A 72 10.07 -18.78 12.90
C SER A 72 8.54 -18.74 12.83
N ALA A 73 7.93 -19.93 12.90
CA ALA A 73 6.48 -20.10 12.89
C ALA A 73 5.80 -19.21 13.96
N GLY A 74 5.08 -18.19 13.50
CA GLY A 74 4.50 -17.21 14.42
C GLY A 74 3.66 -16.12 13.74
N PRO A 75 3.07 -15.20 14.54
CA PRO A 75 2.19 -14.16 14.04
C PRO A 75 2.91 -13.15 13.14
N LEU A 76 4.22 -12.95 13.33
CA LEU A 76 5.03 -12.08 12.47
C LEU A 76 5.21 -12.68 11.08
N GLN A 77 5.51 -13.98 11.00
CA GLN A 77 5.63 -14.70 9.73
C GLN A 77 4.32 -14.64 8.93
N ARG A 78 3.17 -14.89 9.58
CA ARG A 78 1.86 -14.82 8.90
C ARG A 78 1.58 -13.44 8.34
N ARG A 79 1.91 -12.37 9.07
CA ARG A 79 1.73 -10.99 8.59
C ARG A 79 2.66 -10.64 7.43
N THR A 80 3.92 -11.05 7.50
CA THR A 80 4.88 -10.81 6.41
C THR A 80 4.48 -11.58 5.16
N LEU A 81 3.97 -12.80 5.32
CA LEU A 81 3.49 -13.62 4.21
C LEU A 81 2.23 -13.03 3.57
N HIS A 82 1.27 -12.58 4.38
CA HIS A 82 0.07 -11.89 3.89
C HIS A 82 0.43 -10.60 3.14
N ALA A 83 1.39 -9.81 3.63
CA ALA A 83 1.83 -8.62 2.92
C ALA A 83 2.59 -8.95 1.63
N ALA A 84 3.40 -10.02 1.61
CA ALA A 84 4.04 -10.51 0.40
C ALA A 84 2.99 -10.95 -0.65
N GLU A 85 1.93 -11.64 -0.21
CA GLU A 85 0.81 -12.04 -1.07
C GLU A 85 0.08 -10.82 -1.65
N GLN A 86 -0.15 -9.77 -0.85
CA GLN A 86 -0.72 -8.52 -1.35
C GLN A 86 0.19 -7.83 -2.38
N CYS A 87 1.50 -7.80 -2.16
CA CYS A 87 2.45 -7.29 -3.16
C CYS A 87 2.46 -8.14 -4.44
N LEU A 88 2.34 -9.46 -4.32
CA LEU A 88 2.24 -10.35 -5.49
C LEU A 88 0.96 -10.05 -6.29
N ARG A 89 -0.19 -9.92 -5.62
CA ARG A 89 -1.46 -9.54 -6.26
C ARG A 89 -1.35 -8.17 -6.95
N ALA A 90 -0.71 -7.19 -6.30
CA ALA A 90 -0.45 -5.89 -6.90
C ALA A 90 0.43 -6.01 -8.15
N THR A 91 1.48 -6.83 -8.11
CA THR A 91 2.36 -7.08 -9.26
C THR A 91 1.61 -7.70 -10.42
N LEU A 92 0.76 -8.70 -10.16
CA LEU A 92 -0.07 -9.33 -11.19
C LEU A 92 -1.06 -8.34 -11.81
N LEU A 93 -1.71 -7.51 -10.99
CA LEU A 93 -2.62 -6.47 -11.49
C LEU A 93 -1.89 -5.43 -12.34
N LEU A 94 -0.65 -5.09 -11.99
CA LEU A 94 0.19 -4.20 -12.80
C LEU A 94 0.49 -4.84 -14.16
N VAL A 95 0.89 -6.12 -14.19
CA VAL A 95 1.14 -6.86 -15.45
C VAL A 95 -0.11 -6.90 -16.33
N VAL A 96 -1.27 -7.22 -15.74
CA VAL A 96 -2.54 -7.27 -16.49
C VAL A 96 -2.92 -5.87 -16.99
N GLY A 97 -2.77 -4.83 -16.18
CA GLY A 97 -3.05 -3.45 -16.58
C GLY A 97 -2.13 -2.96 -17.71
N VAL A 98 -0.82 -3.23 -17.61
CA VAL A 98 0.16 -2.86 -18.64
C VAL A 98 -0.07 -3.63 -19.93
N SER A 99 -0.33 -4.94 -19.86
CA SER A 99 -0.62 -5.75 -21.04
C SER A 99 -1.93 -5.30 -21.72
N ALA A 100 -2.99 -5.04 -20.96
CA ALA A 100 -4.24 -4.50 -21.49
C ALA A 100 -4.04 -3.12 -22.15
N ALA A 101 -3.34 -2.19 -21.48
CA ALA A 101 -3.02 -0.89 -22.05
C ALA A 101 -2.20 -1.02 -23.34
N SER A 102 -1.19 -1.90 -23.36
CA SER A 102 -0.37 -2.14 -24.54
C SER A 102 -1.18 -2.75 -25.68
N ALA A 103 -2.08 -3.70 -25.40
CA ALA A 103 -2.94 -4.31 -26.41
C ALA A 103 -3.85 -3.25 -27.05
N VAL A 104 -4.49 -2.39 -26.25
CA VAL A 104 -5.31 -1.28 -26.75
C VAL A 104 -4.46 -0.34 -27.61
N LEU A 105 -3.29 0.08 -27.13
CA LEU A 105 -2.44 1.04 -27.85
C LEU A 105 -1.82 0.48 -29.14
N TYR A 106 -1.50 -0.81 -29.20
CA TYR A 106 -0.88 -1.44 -30.38
C TYR A 106 -1.90 -1.99 -31.38
N TRP A 107 -3.10 -2.40 -30.94
CA TRP A 107 -4.13 -2.95 -31.84
C TRP A 107 -5.10 -1.90 -32.40
N LEU A 108 -5.34 -0.79 -31.71
CA LEU A 108 -6.21 0.27 -32.24
C LEU A 108 -5.68 0.98 -33.49
N PRO A 109 -4.36 1.26 -33.65
CA PRO A 109 -3.84 1.95 -34.83
C PRO A 109 -4.09 1.20 -36.14
N ASP A 110 -4.15 -0.13 -36.09
CA ASP A 110 -4.29 -0.96 -37.30
C ASP A 110 -5.74 -1.04 -37.80
N GLN A 111 -6.72 -0.77 -36.94
CA GLN A 111 -8.13 -0.65 -37.34
C GLN A 111 -8.57 0.80 -37.56
N SER A 112 -7.81 1.78 -37.06
CA SER A 112 -8.22 3.19 -37.09
C SER A 112 -8.03 3.88 -38.43
N GLY A 113 -7.22 3.33 -39.33
CA GLY A 113 -7.12 3.80 -40.72
C GLY A 113 -8.44 3.74 -41.52
N ARG A 114 -9.51 3.12 -40.98
CA ARG A 114 -10.83 3.00 -41.63
C ARG A 114 -11.99 3.68 -40.90
N PHE A 115 -11.81 4.19 -39.67
CA PHE A 115 -12.92 4.74 -38.86
C PHE A 115 -12.68 6.16 -38.28
N PHE A 116 -11.48 6.74 -38.40
CA PHE A 116 -11.05 7.89 -37.59
C PHE A 116 -10.82 9.16 -38.41
N THR A 117 -11.87 9.72 -38.99
CA THR A 117 -11.84 11.02 -39.67
C THR A 117 -12.41 12.17 -38.85
N SER A 118 -12.78 11.97 -37.58
CA SER A 118 -13.46 12.98 -36.77
C SER A 118 -12.72 13.31 -35.47
N LYS A 119 -11.95 14.40 -35.51
CA LYS A 119 -11.04 14.92 -34.48
C LYS A 119 -11.59 15.01 -33.04
N ASP A 120 -12.91 15.06 -32.84
CA ASP A 120 -13.52 15.29 -31.53
C ASP A 120 -14.12 14.02 -30.87
N GLY A 121 -14.45 12.98 -31.64
CA GLY A 121 -15.01 11.71 -31.10
C GLY A 121 -13.95 10.74 -30.58
N ASP A 122 -12.72 10.87 -31.07
CA ASP A 122 -11.63 9.90 -30.86
C ASP A 122 -11.09 9.88 -29.42
N SER A 123 -11.19 11.00 -28.71
CA SER A 123 -10.68 11.14 -27.35
C SER A 123 -11.50 10.33 -26.32
N LEU A 124 -12.82 10.23 -26.52
CA LEU A 124 -13.72 9.52 -25.60
C LEU A 124 -13.62 8.00 -25.75
N VAL A 125 -13.49 7.49 -26.98
CA VAL A 125 -13.37 6.04 -27.23
C VAL A 125 -12.04 5.52 -26.67
N ALA A 126 -10.95 6.24 -26.92
CA ALA A 126 -9.65 5.93 -26.32
C ALA A 126 -9.70 5.95 -24.79
N LEU A 127 -10.39 6.94 -24.20
CA LEU A 127 -10.58 7.05 -22.75
C LEU A 127 -11.34 5.83 -22.19
N VAL A 128 -12.45 5.43 -22.80
CA VAL A 128 -13.27 4.30 -22.33
C VAL A 128 -12.52 2.98 -22.42
N LEU A 129 -11.74 2.76 -23.49
CA LEU A 129 -10.97 1.53 -23.68
C LEU A 129 -9.76 1.42 -22.75
N THR A 130 -9.16 2.55 -22.39
CA THR A 130 -7.97 2.60 -21.51
C THR A 130 -8.31 2.76 -20.03
N ALA A 131 -9.51 3.25 -19.69
CA ALA A 131 -9.95 3.44 -18.31
C ALA A 131 -9.79 2.16 -17.44
N PRO A 132 -10.16 0.95 -17.89
CA PRO A 132 -9.95 -0.27 -17.10
C PRO A 132 -8.48 -0.52 -16.77
N ALA A 133 -7.57 -0.30 -17.73
CA ALA A 133 -6.14 -0.46 -17.51
C ALA A 133 -5.59 0.56 -16.51
N VAL A 134 -6.05 1.80 -16.57
CA VAL A 134 -5.70 2.86 -15.60
C VAL A 134 -6.22 2.50 -14.21
N MET A 135 -7.46 2.00 -14.09
CA MET A 135 -8.01 1.56 -12.81
C MET A 135 -7.21 0.39 -12.22
N LEU A 136 -6.81 -0.59 -13.04
CA LEU A 136 -5.95 -1.69 -12.60
C LEU A 136 -4.59 -1.19 -12.10
N LEU A 137 -3.99 -0.23 -12.80
CA LEU A 137 -2.70 0.35 -12.42
C LEU A 137 -2.81 1.15 -11.11
N ALA A 138 -3.86 1.97 -10.96
CA ALA A 138 -4.18 2.67 -9.72
C ALA A 138 -4.42 1.69 -8.55
N PHE A 139 -5.19 0.62 -8.79
CA PHE A 139 -5.48 -0.39 -7.79
C PHE A 139 -4.24 -1.20 -7.39
N SER A 140 -3.32 -1.46 -8.33
CA SER A 140 -2.04 -2.10 -8.05
C SER A 140 -1.18 -1.26 -7.10
N GLY A 141 -1.03 0.05 -7.38
CA GLY A 141 -0.32 0.98 -6.49
C GLY A 141 -0.97 1.07 -5.11
N TRP A 142 -2.30 1.13 -5.07
CA TRP A 142 -3.08 1.17 -3.83
C TRP A 142 -2.84 -0.06 -2.94
N LEU A 143 -2.89 -1.26 -3.52
CA LEU A 143 -2.62 -2.51 -2.82
C LEU A 143 -1.17 -2.60 -2.35
N TYR A 144 -0.22 -2.19 -3.20
CA TYR A 144 1.20 -2.19 -2.87
C TYR A 144 1.53 -1.29 -1.67
N VAL A 145 1.03 -0.05 -1.66
CA VAL A 145 1.22 0.86 -0.51
C VAL A 145 0.48 0.33 0.72
N GLY A 146 -0.68 -0.31 0.53
CA GLY A 146 -1.39 -1.00 1.61
C GLY A 146 -0.55 -2.10 2.27
N ALA A 147 0.09 -2.95 1.46
CA ALA A 147 0.98 -4.00 1.95
C ALA A 147 2.16 -3.40 2.74
N LEU A 148 2.78 -2.34 2.23
CA LEU A 148 3.84 -1.59 2.93
C LEU A 148 3.34 -1.00 4.26
N GLN A 149 2.14 -0.44 4.30
CA GLN A 149 1.53 0.13 5.50
C GLN A 149 1.27 -0.92 6.60
N THR A 150 1.02 -2.17 6.24
CA THR A 150 0.90 -3.26 7.24
C THR A 150 2.24 -3.66 7.86
N LEU A 151 3.34 -3.50 7.10
CA LEU A 151 4.68 -3.97 7.45
C LEU A 151 5.58 -2.90 8.09
N LEU A 152 5.73 -1.74 7.47
CA LEU A 152 6.68 -0.68 7.87
C LEU A 152 6.55 -0.27 9.34
N PRO A 153 5.35 0.02 9.88
CA PRO A 153 5.17 0.37 11.29
C PRO A 153 5.66 -0.73 12.25
N ASN A 154 5.55 -1.99 11.79
CA ASN A 154 6.01 -3.18 12.49
C ASN A 154 7.48 -3.54 12.21
N MET A 155 8.18 -2.79 11.38
CA MET A 155 9.62 -2.96 11.19
C MET A 155 10.41 -1.81 11.82
N ILE A 156 9.87 -0.59 11.79
CA ILE A 156 10.51 0.60 12.34
C ILE A 156 10.61 0.53 13.86
N THR A 157 9.61 -0.04 14.55
CA THR A 157 9.65 -0.15 16.01
C THR A 157 10.43 -1.38 16.46
N PRO A 158 11.55 -1.24 17.20
CA PRO A 158 12.33 -2.40 17.61
C PRO A 158 11.52 -3.34 18.51
N LEU A 159 11.82 -4.63 18.44
CA LEU A 159 11.11 -5.67 19.18
C LEU A 159 11.17 -5.44 20.70
N ARG A 160 12.30 -4.89 21.17
CA ARG A 160 12.52 -4.50 22.58
C ARG A 160 11.54 -3.41 23.04
N THR A 161 11.30 -2.36 22.26
CA THR A 161 10.33 -1.31 22.64
C THR A 161 8.91 -1.83 22.63
N ARG A 162 8.56 -2.76 21.73
CA ARG A 162 7.24 -3.42 21.76
C ARG A 162 7.01 -4.27 22.99
N ILE A 163 8.00 -5.08 23.38
CA ILE A 163 7.91 -5.91 24.59
C ILE A 163 7.78 -4.99 25.81
N ARG A 164 8.58 -3.92 25.87
CA ARG A 164 8.50 -2.94 26.96
C ARG A 164 7.12 -2.28 27.03
N TYR A 165 6.58 -1.86 25.89
CA TYR A 165 5.24 -1.28 25.80
C TYR A 165 4.16 -2.22 26.29
N ARG A 166 4.23 -3.50 25.88
CA ARG A 166 3.27 -4.51 26.29
C ARG A 166 3.28 -4.73 27.81
N ARG A 167 4.48 -4.82 28.39
CA ARG A 167 4.65 -4.93 29.85
C ARG A 167 4.10 -3.71 30.59
N GLU A 168 4.29 -2.51 30.05
CA GLU A 168 3.73 -1.29 30.64
C GLU A 168 2.20 -1.23 30.56
N LEU A 169 1.60 -1.69 29.45
CA LEU A 169 0.15 -1.81 29.33
C LEU A 169 -0.43 -2.82 30.33
N GLU A 170 0.23 -3.97 30.50
CA GLU A 170 -0.17 -4.98 31.48
C GLU A 170 -0.10 -4.41 32.91
N ARG A 171 0.97 -3.69 33.25
CA ARG A 171 1.09 -2.99 34.55
C ARG A 171 -0.04 -1.98 34.77
N ARG A 172 -0.40 -1.20 33.75
CA ARG A 172 -1.51 -0.23 33.84
C ARG A 172 -2.86 -0.91 34.04
N ARG A 173 -3.11 -2.03 33.36
CA ARG A 173 -4.34 -2.81 33.56
C ARG A 173 -4.44 -3.35 34.97
N VAL A 174 -3.37 -3.96 35.49
CA VAL A 174 -3.33 -4.48 36.86
C VAL A 174 -3.58 -3.37 37.88
N LYS A 175 -2.93 -2.20 37.71
CA LYS A 175 -3.16 -1.05 38.59
C LYS A 175 -4.62 -0.55 38.53
N SER A 176 -5.20 -0.44 37.34
CA SER A 176 -6.62 -0.04 37.22
C SER A 176 -7.58 -1.04 37.88
N SER A 177 -7.28 -2.34 37.84
CA SER A 177 -8.11 -3.35 38.52
C SER A 177 -7.97 -3.31 40.04
N THR A 178 -6.78 -2.99 40.58
CA THR A 178 -6.60 -2.82 42.03
C THR A 178 -7.33 -1.59 42.54
N ASP A 179 -7.22 -0.46 41.82
CA ASP A 179 -7.85 0.80 42.20
C ASP A 179 -9.40 0.68 42.21
N LEU A 180 -9.97 -0.05 41.24
CA LEU A 180 -11.41 -0.37 41.21
C LEU A 180 -11.83 -1.25 42.38
N GLY A 181 -11.00 -2.23 42.76
CA GLY A 181 -11.25 -3.10 43.91
C GLY A 181 -11.22 -2.37 45.25
N GLU A 182 -10.27 -1.43 45.43
CA GLU A 182 -10.21 -0.59 46.62
C GLU A 182 -11.42 0.35 46.73
N LYS A 183 -11.82 0.97 45.61
CA LYS A 183 -12.98 1.86 45.57
C LYS A 183 -14.29 1.13 45.90
N ALA A 184 -14.43 -0.13 45.47
CA ALA A 184 -15.58 -0.96 45.83
C ALA A 184 -15.60 -1.34 47.32
N ARG A 185 -14.43 -1.59 47.93
CA ARG A 185 -14.34 -1.89 49.37
C ARG A 185 -14.61 -0.66 50.24
N SER A 186 -14.20 0.54 49.83
CA SER A 186 -14.49 1.75 50.60
C SER A 186 -15.99 2.04 50.64
N THR A 187 -16.70 1.90 49.51
CA THR A 187 -18.16 2.11 49.47
C THR A 187 -18.98 1.11 50.28
N THR A 188 -18.41 -0.05 50.65
CA THR A 188 -19.12 -1.06 51.45
C THR A 188 -18.98 -0.80 52.96
N LYS A 189 -18.04 0.06 53.39
CA LYS A 189 -17.86 0.40 54.82
C LYS A 189 -18.73 1.56 55.29
N ASP A 190 -19.31 2.31 54.35
CA ASP A 190 -20.14 3.49 54.64
C ASP A 190 -21.65 3.17 54.68
N VAL A 191 -22.01 1.88 54.72
CA VAL A 191 -23.39 1.36 54.88
C VAL A 191 -23.46 0.55 56.17
#